data_AF-Q6AEI2-F1
#
_entry.id   AF-Q6AEI2-F1
#
_cell.length_a   1.000
_cell.length_b   1.000
_cell.length_c   1.000
_cell.angle_alpha   90.00
_cell.angle_beta   90.00
_cell.angle_gamma   90.00
#
_symmetry.space_group_name_H-M   'P 1'
#
loop_
_entity.id
_entity.type
_entity.pdbx_description
1 polymer ?
#
loop_
_entity_poly.entity_id
_entity_poly.type
_entity_poly.pdbx_seq_one_letter_code
_entity_poly.pdbx_strand_id
1 'polypeptide(L)'
;MAEKDEIDYDALAARLTDPDVPLGPPREVHTGEDAARFGREFLLREYGSEEGIEAAMRRPGRPRVSHDPQGPSPVVRGAIPQTDFEALDEFVKRSGKKQSAIVREAIHEYLLERKLVS
;
A
#
# COMPACT_ATOMS: atom_id res chain seq x y z
N MET A 1 5.68 23.71 -17.72
CA MET A 1 5.64 22.65 -16.69
C MET A 1 4.98 23.26 -15.47
N ALA A 2 3.73 22.89 -15.19
CA ALA A 2 3.04 23.37 -14.00
C ALA A 2 3.67 22.71 -12.77
N GLU A 3 4.09 23.53 -11.82
CA GLU A 3 4.55 23.15 -10.49
C GLU A 3 3.47 22.25 -9.86
N LYS A 4 3.85 21.03 -9.47
CA LYS A 4 2.95 20.14 -8.74
C LYS A 4 2.85 20.73 -7.33
N ASP A 5 1.74 21.39 -7.02
CA ASP A 5 1.36 21.64 -5.64
C ASP A 5 1.43 20.31 -4.89
N GLU A 6 2.35 20.21 -3.95
CA GLU A 6 2.52 19.03 -3.12
C GLU A 6 1.31 18.96 -2.19
N ILE A 7 0.37 18.08 -2.51
CA ILE A 7 -0.87 17.93 -1.74
C ILE A 7 -0.50 17.35 -0.38
N ASP A 8 -0.74 18.12 0.69
CA ASP A 8 -0.66 17.64 2.06
C ASP A 8 -1.83 16.69 2.33
N TYR A 9 -1.57 15.39 2.17
CA TYR A 9 -2.55 14.34 2.37
C TYR A 9 -2.97 14.18 3.84
N ASP A 10 -2.11 14.56 4.79
CA ASP A 10 -2.42 14.44 6.22
C ASP A 10 -3.40 15.54 6.64
N ALA A 11 -3.16 16.79 6.20
CA ALA A 11 -4.11 17.89 6.40
C ALA A 11 -5.44 17.64 5.68
N LEU A 12 -5.40 17.08 4.47
CA LEU A 12 -6.61 16.72 3.74
C LEU A 12 -7.40 15.61 4.44
N ALA A 13 -6.73 14.58 4.94
CA ALA A 13 -7.36 13.49 5.67
C ALA A 13 -8.04 14.01 6.95
N ALA A 14 -7.33 14.82 7.74
CA ALA A 14 -7.86 15.41 8.97
C ALA A 14 -9.13 16.24 8.71
N ARG A 15 -9.15 17.03 7.62
CA ARG A 15 -10.32 17.83 7.25
C ARG A 15 -11.51 16.99 6.78
N LEU A 16 -11.27 15.88 6.09
CA LEU A 16 -12.34 15.03 5.54
C LEU A 16 -12.94 14.07 6.58
N THR A 17 -12.24 13.82 7.68
CA THR A 17 -12.70 12.94 8.77
C THR A 17 -13.18 13.69 10.01
N ASP A 18 -13.10 15.02 10.03
CA ASP A 18 -13.58 15.85 11.11
C ASP A 18 -15.12 15.72 11.25
N PRO A 19 -15.65 15.21 12.37
CA PRO A 19 -17.09 15.03 12.58
C PRO A 19 -17.86 16.34 12.72
N ASP A 20 -17.18 17.45 13.04
CA ASP A 20 -17.77 18.77 13.25
C ASP A 20 -17.79 19.61 11.96
N VAL A 21 -17.15 19.13 10.88
CA VAL A 21 -17.11 19.79 9.58
C VAL A 21 -17.95 19.00 8.57
N PRO A 22 -19.20 19.40 8.29
CA PRO A 22 -20.01 18.71 7.30
C PRO A 22 -19.39 18.86 5.91
N LEU A 23 -19.35 17.75 5.16
CA LEU A 23 -18.99 17.78 3.76
C LEU A 23 -19.97 18.66 2.99
N GLY A 24 -19.44 19.52 2.11
CA GLY A 24 -20.27 20.34 1.23
C GLY A 24 -21.13 19.47 0.30
N PRO A 25 -22.25 20.00 -0.23
CA PRO A 25 -23.09 19.26 -1.16
C PRO A 25 -22.28 18.85 -2.41
N PRO A 26 -22.51 17.63 -2.94
CA PRO A 26 -21.88 17.20 -4.19
C PRO A 26 -22.18 18.21 -5.31
N ARG A 27 -21.16 18.52 -6.11
CA ARG A 27 -21.29 19.35 -7.31
C ARG A 27 -21.05 18.45 -8.52
N GLU A 28 -21.77 18.71 -9.62
CA GLU A 28 -21.60 17.99 -10.90
C GLU A 28 -21.85 16.48 -10.81
N VAL A 29 -22.95 16.10 -10.17
CA VAL A 29 -23.37 14.70 -10.10
C VAL A 29 -24.01 14.29 -11.43
N HIS A 30 -23.34 13.41 -12.16
CA HIS A 30 -23.90 12.76 -13.33
C HIS A 30 -24.44 11.38 -12.97
N THR A 31 -25.58 11.01 -13.55
CA THR A 31 -26.21 9.69 -13.34
C THR A 31 -26.64 9.08 -14.66
N GLY A 32 -26.73 7.75 -14.72
CA GLY A 32 -27.24 7.04 -15.90
C GLY A 32 -26.42 7.31 -17.16
N GLU A 33 -27.11 7.61 -18.26
CA GLU A 33 -26.48 7.83 -19.57
C GLU A 33 -25.52 9.03 -19.59
N ASP A 34 -25.84 10.10 -18.84
CA ASP A 34 -24.97 11.27 -18.74
C ASP A 34 -23.65 10.93 -18.03
N ALA A 35 -23.69 10.07 -17.01
CA ALA A 35 -22.48 9.57 -16.36
C ALA A 35 -21.64 8.72 -17.32
N ALA A 36 -22.28 7.88 -18.13
CA ALA A 36 -21.59 7.06 -19.12
C ALA A 36 -20.94 7.90 -20.21
N ARG A 37 -21.61 8.96 -20.70
CA ARG A 37 -21.03 9.90 -21.67
C ARG A 37 -19.85 10.67 -21.07
N PHE A 38 -20.04 11.29 -19.91
CA PHE A 38 -18.98 12.05 -19.24
C PHE A 38 -17.77 11.17 -18.90
N GLY A 39 -18.02 9.95 -18.40
CA GLY A 39 -16.97 8.97 -18.12
C GLY A 39 -16.19 8.57 -19.38
N ARG A 40 -16.88 8.34 -20.51
CA ARG A 40 -16.21 8.04 -21.79
C ARG A 40 -15.34 9.20 -22.27
N GLU A 41 -15.86 10.43 -22.24
CA GLU A 41 -15.11 11.62 -22.61
C GLU A 41 -13.88 11.83 -21.71
N PHE A 42 -14.04 11.62 -20.41
CA PHE A 42 -12.95 11.67 -19.44
C PHE A 42 -11.85 10.65 -19.77
N LEU A 43 -12.22 9.39 -20.01
CA LEU A 43 -11.27 8.33 -20.32
C LEU A 43 -10.54 8.58 -21.65
N LEU A 44 -11.25 9.04 -22.68
CA LEU A 44 -10.63 9.38 -23.97
C LEU A 44 -9.65 10.54 -23.85
N ARG A 45 -9.95 11.54 -23.02
CA ARG A 45 -9.03 12.65 -22.74
C ARG A 45 -7.76 12.18 -22.04
N GLU A 46 -7.88 11.26 -21.09
CA GLU A 46 -6.74 10.79 -20.28
C GLU A 46 -5.85 9.78 -21.03
N TYR A 47 -6.47 8.85 -21.76
CA TYR A 47 -5.78 7.73 -22.40
C TYR A 47 -5.58 7.90 -23.92
N GLY A 48 -6.17 8.94 -24.53
CA GLY A 48 -5.95 9.34 -25.91
C GLY A 48 -6.70 8.54 -26.97
N SER A 49 -7.02 7.26 -26.73
CA SER A 49 -7.83 6.43 -27.64
C SER A 49 -8.56 5.29 -26.91
N GLU A 50 -9.52 4.66 -27.59
CA GLU A 50 -10.21 3.48 -27.05
C GLU A 50 -9.24 2.30 -26.82
N GLU A 51 -8.27 2.11 -27.70
CA GLU A 51 -7.22 1.08 -27.55
C GLU A 51 -6.31 1.37 -26.36
N GLY A 52 -6.05 2.64 -26.07
CA GLY A 52 -5.30 3.07 -24.87
C GLY A 52 -6.05 2.75 -23.57
N ILE A 53 -7.36 2.99 -23.56
CA ILE A 53 -8.24 2.62 -22.44
C ILE A 53 -8.23 1.10 -22.25
N GLU A 54 -8.43 0.34 -23.33
CA GLU A 54 -8.46 -1.13 -23.27
C GLU A 54 -7.12 -1.70 -22.80
N ALA A 55 -5.99 -1.17 -23.30
CA ALA A 55 -4.66 -1.56 -22.86
C ALA A 55 -4.42 -1.29 -21.37
N ALA A 56 -4.94 -0.18 -20.84
CA ALA A 56 -4.88 0.14 -19.41
C ALA A 56 -5.76 -0.82 -18.59
N MET A 57 -6.96 -1.15 -19.06
CA MET A 57 -7.88 -2.09 -18.40
C MET A 57 -7.42 -3.55 -18.45
N ARG A 58 -6.64 -3.94 -19.47
CA ARG A 58 -6.08 -5.29 -19.64
C ARG A 58 -5.05 -5.66 -18.57
N ARG A 59 -4.56 -4.74 -17.75
CA ARG A 59 -3.75 -5.08 -16.56
C ARG A 59 -4.69 -5.36 -15.39
N PRO A 60 -4.94 -6.63 -15.02
CA PRO A 60 -5.83 -6.94 -13.90
C PRO A 60 -5.22 -6.43 -12.59
N GLY A 61 -5.94 -5.54 -11.91
CA GLY A 61 -5.72 -5.21 -10.50
C GLY A 61 -5.20 -3.79 -10.22
N ARG A 62 -5.07 -3.49 -8.92
CA ARG A 62 -4.54 -2.23 -8.40
C ARG A 62 -3.11 -2.04 -8.90
N PRO A 63 -2.74 -0.85 -9.44
CA PRO A 63 -1.34 -0.51 -9.68
C PRO A 63 -0.51 -0.80 -8.43
N ARG A 64 0.61 -1.51 -8.60
CA ARG A 64 1.50 -1.82 -7.47
C ARG A 64 2.12 -0.50 -6.99
N VAL A 65 2.01 -0.23 -5.70
CA VAL A 65 2.63 0.95 -5.07
C VAL A 65 4.17 0.77 -5.00
N SER A 66 4.66 -0.47 -5.02
CA SER A 66 6.09 -0.78 -5.05
C SER A 66 6.59 -1.10 -6.47
N HIS A 67 7.72 -0.50 -6.84
CA HIS A 67 8.41 -0.73 -8.11
C HIS A 67 9.24 -2.02 -8.12
N ASP A 68 9.47 -2.63 -6.96
CA ASP A 68 10.32 -3.82 -6.89
C ASP A 68 9.53 -5.11 -7.19
N PRO A 69 10.01 -5.94 -8.13
CA PRO A 69 9.49 -7.29 -8.30
C PRO A 69 9.72 -8.04 -6.99
N GLN A 70 8.62 -8.43 -6.36
CA GLN A 70 8.61 -9.34 -5.21
C GLN A 70 9.07 -10.73 -5.68
N GLY A 71 10.38 -10.88 -5.88
CA GLY A 71 11.04 -12.15 -6.05
C GLY A 71 10.93 -13.01 -4.78
N PRO A 72 11.32 -14.29 -4.84
CA PRO A 72 11.36 -15.13 -3.65
C PRO A 72 12.18 -14.41 -2.57
N SER A 73 11.59 -14.28 -1.37
CA SER A 73 12.30 -13.65 -0.25
C SER A 73 13.57 -14.45 0.05
N PRO A 74 14.74 -13.81 0.21
CA PRO A 74 15.97 -14.51 0.52
C PRO A 74 15.84 -15.27 1.85
N VAL A 75 16.36 -16.48 1.90
CA VAL A 75 16.28 -17.37 3.07
C VAL A 75 17.64 -17.46 3.75
N VAL A 76 17.68 -17.12 5.04
CA VAL A 76 18.85 -17.30 5.90
C VAL A 76 18.66 -18.58 6.73
N ARG A 77 19.64 -19.48 6.72
CA ARG A 77 19.65 -20.70 7.56
C ARG A 77 20.74 -20.58 8.63
N GLY A 78 20.38 -20.85 9.88
CA GLY A 78 21.31 -20.84 11.01
C GLY A 78 20.86 -21.86 12.06
N ALA A 79 21.83 -22.53 12.68
CA ALA A 79 21.59 -23.38 13.84
C ALA A 79 21.66 -22.52 15.10
N ILE A 80 20.74 -22.74 16.03
CA ILE A 80 20.73 -22.12 17.36
C ILE A 80 20.81 -23.21 18.43
N PRO A 81 21.31 -22.89 19.64
CA PRO A 81 21.26 -23.80 20.77
C PRO A 81 19.83 -24.30 21.04
N GLN A 82 19.71 -25.55 21.50
CA GLN A 82 18.42 -26.16 21.84
C GLN A 82 17.63 -25.34 22.87
N THR A 83 18.33 -24.76 23.84
CA THR A 83 17.75 -23.87 24.87
C THR A 83 17.05 -22.66 24.27
N ASP A 84 17.64 -22.07 23.24
CA ASP A 84 17.13 -20.85 22.60
C ASP A 84 15.95 -21.20 21.69
N PHE A 85 15.98 -22.39 21.07
CA PHE A 85 14.86 -22.90 20.29
C PHE A 85 13.63 -23.15 21.17
N GLU A 86 13.81 -23.73 22.35
CA GLU A 86 12.72 -23.96 23.32
C GLU A 86 12.12 -22.64 23.83
N ALA A 87 12.97 -21.66 24.15
CA ALA A 87 12.52 -20.33 24.54
C ALA A 87 11.74 -19.62 23.43
N LEU A 88 12.19 -19.76 22.17
CA LEU A 88 11.49 -19.21 21.01
C LEU A 88 10.12 -19.87 20.79
N ASP A 89 10.01 -21.20 20.94
CA ASP A 89 8.75 -21.93 20.82
C ASP A 89 7.74 -21.51 21.90
N GLU A 90 8.20 -21.31 23.13
CA GLU A 90 7.36 -20.77 24.20
C GLU A 90 6.88 -19.34 23.89
N PHE A 91 7.77 -18.50 23.36
CA PHE A 91 7.42 -17.13 22.97
C PHE A 91 6.41 -17.09 21.80
N VAL A 92 6.53 -17.98 20.83
CA VAL A 92 5.55 -18.16 19.74
C VAL A 92 4.17 -18.50 20.30
N LYS A 93 4.10 -19.47 21.24
CA LYS A 93 2.84 -19.89 21.88
C LYS A 93 2.15 -18.75 22.63
N ARG A 94 2.93 -17.90 23.32
CA ARG A 94 2.40 -16.76 24.10
C ARG A 94 1.98 -15.58 23.23
N SER A 95 2.73 -15.29 22.16
CA SER A 95 2.51 -14.11 21.31
C SER A 95 1.40 -14.28 20.27
N GLY A 96 1.07 -15.53 19.89
CA GLY A 96 0.16 -15.81 18.78
C GLY A 96 0.72 -15.43 17.40
N LYS A 97 1.95 -14.92 17.33
CA LYS A 97 2.65 -14.59 16.09
C LYS A 97 3.30 -15.83 15.49
N LYS A 98 3.46 -15.87 14.16
CA LYS A 98 4.26 -16.93 13.51
C LYS A 98 5.73 -16.79 13.87
N GLN A 99 6.43 -17.91 14.07
CA GLN A 99 7.87 -17.93 14.35
C GLN A 99 8.68 -17.09 13.35
N SER A 100 8.35 -17.17 12.05
CA SER A 100 9.04 -16.37 11.03
C SER A 100 8.81 -14.87 11.13
N ALA A 101 7.66 -14.43 11.68
CA ALA A 101 7.39 -13.02 11.92
C ALA A 101 8.24 -12.51 13.10
N ILE A 102 8.31 -13.28 14.18
CA ILE A 102 9.13 -12.99 15.35
C ILE A 102 10.61 -12.89 14.97
N VAL A 103 11.11 -13.86 14.20
CA VAL A 103 12.51 -13.86 13.74
C VAL A 103 12.80 -12.64 12.85
N ARG A 104 11.86 -12.25 11.97
CA ARG A 104 12.04 -11.04 11.14
C ARG A 104 12.07 -9.76 11.98
N GLU A 105 11.20 -9.65 12.97
CA GLU A 105 11.13 -8.51 13.90
C GLU A 105 12.44 -8.39 14.69
N ALA A 106 12.90 -9.48 15.31
CA ALA A 106 14.15 -9.51 16.06
C ALA A 106 15.38 -9.19 15.18
N ILE A 107 15.45 -9.71 13.96
CA ILE A 107 16.53 -9.38 13.03
C ILE A 107 16.48 -7.90 12.66
N HIS A 108 15.29 -7.35 12.40
CA HIS A 108 15.14 -5.94 12.05
C HIS A 108 15.59 -5.02 13.20
N GLU A 109 15.14 -5.30 14.44
CA GLU A 109 15.59 -4.59 15.64
C GLU A 109 17.12 -4.65 15.80
N TYR A 110 17.71 -5.84 15.67
CA TYR A 110 19.16 -6.01 15.73
C TYR A 110 19.90 -5.18 14.67
N LEU A 111 19.37 -5.10 13.45
CA LEU A 111 19.99 -4.31 12.37
C LEU A 111 19.79 -2.80 12.56
N LEU A 112 18.67 -2.36 13.13
CA LEU A 112 18.42 -0.97 13.52
C LEU A 112 19.41 -0.52 14.61
N GLU A 113 19.61 -1.33 15.65
CA GLU A 113 20.59 -1.07 16.71
C GLU A 113 22.01 -0.89 16.16
N ARG A 114 22.34 -1.67 15.12
CA ARG A 114 23.62 -1.61 14.41
C ARG A 114 23.69 -0.49 13.38
N LYS A 115 22.62 0.29 13.18
CA LYS A 115 22.51 1.38 12.19
C LYS A 115 22.77 0.91 10.76
N LEU A 116 22.38 -0.33 10.44
CA LEU A 116 22.53 -0.93 9.10
C LEU A 116 21.28 -0.79 8.24
N VAL A 117 20.15 -0.49 8.88
CA VAL A 117 18.87 -0.14 8.28
C VAL A 117 18.31 1.04 9.06
N SER A 118 17.41 1.80 8.45
CA SER A 118 16.84 3.04 8.95
C SER A 118 15.32 3.01 8.85
#